data_AF-A0A3D4S7L2-F1
#
_entry.id   AF-A0A3D4S7L2-F1
#
_cell.length_a   1.000
_cell.length_b   1.000
_cell.length_c   1.000
_cell.angle_alpha   90.00
_cell.angle_beta   90.00
_cell.angle_gamma   90.00
#
_symmetry.space_group_name_H-M   'P 1'
#
loop_
_entity.id
_entity.type
_entity.pdbx_description
1 polymer ?
#
loop_
_entity_poly.entity_id
_entity_poly.type
_entity_poly.pdbx_seq_one_letter_code
_entity_poly.pdbx_strand_id
1 'polypeptide(L)'
;MIKNLYVKSDFEAVFLINGAFTECAESISIDDEAVYFITALPLNAAFLPYTVKLAAAEVRSNPELAKVYSLSPSCALLRLSPRYAYVYSPSQVSAAKRADSPVAAFFFAVKDGDFVSARRYLTKELSAAADDEALSAFFDGYSEIFPDPEAPENGGAFYLSGEDGNASRFRFKLRAGLIDDVTELGSK
;
A
#
# COMPACT_ATOMS: atom_id res chain seq x y z
N MET A 1 -19.77 5.05 11.47
CA MET A 1 -18.67 4.87 12.44
C MET A 1 -17.50 5.70 11.94
N ILE A 2 -16.83 6.44 12.82
CA ILE A 2 -15.72 7.31 12.41
C ILE A 2 -14.45 6.45 12.28
N LYS A 3 -13.76 6.58 11.14
CA LYS A 3 -12.50 5.90 10.81
C LYS A 3 -11.48 6.91 10.28
N ASN A 4 -10.20 6.63 10.50
CA ASN A 4 -9.11 7.35 9.86
C ASN A 4 -8.85 6.75 8.48
N LEU A 5 -8.98 7.55 7.43
CA LEU A 5 -8.63 7.18 6.06
C LEU A 5 -7.30 7.83 5.69
N TYR A 6 -6.29 7.01 5.48
CA TYR A 6 -5.02 7.41 4.89
C TYR A 6 -5.17 7.44 3.38
N VAL A 7 -4.69 8.49 2.71
CA VAL A 7 -4.78 8.60 1.24
C VAL A 7 -3.38 8.55 0.67
N LYS A 8 -3.10 7.53 -0.15
CA LYS A 8 -1.82 7.37 -0.84
C LYS A 8 -2.01 7.26 -2.34
N SER A 9 -1.14 7.90 -3.10
CA SER A 9 -1.05 7.79 -4.55
C SER A 9 0.24 7.08 -4.95
N ASP A 10 0.16 6.27 -6.01
CA ASP A 10 1.34 5.64 -6.63
C ASP A 10 2.13 6.64 -7.52
N PHE A 11 1.82 7.92 -7.43
CA PHE A 11 2.36 9.03 -8.21
C PHE A 11 2.35 10.30 -7.37
N GLU A 12 3.25 11.25 -7.67
CA GLU A 12 3.27 12.55 -7.00
C GLU A 12 2.01 13.34 -7.35
N ALA A 13 1.29 13.76 -6.32
CA ALA A 13 0.02 14.47 -6.45
C ALA A 13 -0.27 15.34 -5.23
N VAL A 14 -1.08 16.38 -5.46
CA VAL A 14 -1.81 17.10 -4.41
C VAL A 14 -3.30 16.75 -4.52
N PHE A 15 -4.09 17.06 -3.48
CA PHE A 15 -5.47 16.56 -3.41
C PHE A 15 -6.50 17.67 -3.13
N LEU A 16 -7.72 17.45 -3.61
CA LEU A 16 -8.91 18.14 -3.13
C LEU A 16 -9.82 17.14 -2.42
N ILE A 17 -10.16 17.40 -1.16
CA ILE A 17 -11.05 16.54 -0.35
C ILE A 17 -12.31 17.35 -0.06
N ASN A 18 -13.45 16.95 -0.66
CA ASN A 18 -14.70 17.71 -0.65
C ASN A 18 -14.51 19.20 -1.05
N GLY A 19 -13.56 19.46 -1.95
CA GLY A 19 -13.22 20.80 -2.43
C GLY A 19 -12.15 21.54 -1.62
N ALA A 20 -11.75 21.03 -0.44
CA ALA A 20 -10.64 21.60 0.32
C ALA A 20 -9.29 21.09 -0.19
N PHE A 21 -8.36 22.00 -0.47
CA PHE A 21 -7.02 21.67 -0.92
C PHE A 21 -6.14 21.12 0.20
N THR A 22 -5.38 20.07 -0.10
CA THR A 22 -4.32 19.55 0.76
C THR A 22 -3.10 19.12 -0.05
N GLU A 23 -1.92 19.50 0.43
CA GLU A 23 -0.64 19.14 -0.19
C GLU A 23 -0.25 17.68 0.11
N CYS A 24 -0.54 17.24 1.34
CA CYS A 24 -0.32 15.87 1.81
C CYS A 24 -1.60 15.39 2.49
N ALA A 25 -2.20 14.32 1.97
CA ALA A 25 -3.35 13.70 2.60
C ALA A 25 -2.89 12.61 3.57
N GLU A 26 -2.27 13.01 4.69
CA GLU A 26 -1.75 12.08 5.69
C GLU A 26 -2.89 11.22 6.26
N SER A 27 -3.90 11.84 6.87
CA SER A 27 -5.13 11.14 7.23
C SER A 27 -6.33 12.08 7.26
N ILE A 28 -7.50 11.58 6.90
CA ILE A 28 -8.78 12.28 7.08
C ILE A 28 -9.72 11.42 7.92
N SER A 29 -10.49 12.04 8.81
CA SER A 29 -11.56 11.35 9.52
C SER A 29 -12.77 11.22 8.59
N ILE A 30 -13.15 9.98 8.29
CA ILE A 30 -14.33 9.65 7.51
C ILE A 30 -15.40 9.01 8.39
N ASP A 31 -16.65 9.20 8.01
CA ASP A 31 -17.80 8.53 8.59
C ASP A 31 -18.45 7.65 7.52
N ASP A 32 -18.77 6.41 7.87
CA ASP A 32 -19.40 5.45 6.95
C ASP A 32 -20.75 5.96 6.39
N GLU A 33 -21.43 6.88 7.08
CA GLU A 33 -22.70 7.47 6.63
C GLU A 33 -22.53 8.65 5.66
N ALA A 34 -21.31 9.21 5.56
CA ALA A 34 -21.03 10.37 4.75
C ALA A 34 -20.45 10.01 3.36
N VAL A 35 -20.51 10.99 2.46
CA VAL A 35 -19.92 10.89 1.11
C VAL A 35 -18.69 11.79 1.03
N TYR A 36 -17.60 11.26 0.49
CA TYR A 36 -16.34 11.98 0.30
C TYR A 36 -15.97 11.99 -1.18
N PHE A 37 -15.57 13.14 -1.69
CA PHE A 37 -15.03 13.32 -3.03
C PHE A 37 -13.55 13.67 -2.92
N ILE A 38 -12.69 12.75 -3.35
CA ILE A 38 -11.24 12.90 -3.29
C ILE A 38 -10.73 13.06 -4.73
N THR A 39 -10.23 14.23 -5.06
CA THR A 39 -9.65 14.51 -6.37
C THR A 39 -8.13 14.44 -6.27
N ALA A 40 -7.52 13.58 -7.08
CA ALA A 40 -6.08 13.56 -7.26
C ALA A 40 -5.68 14.56 -8.36
N LEU A 41 -4.72 15.43 -8.05
CA LEU A 41 -4.13 16.40 -8.97
C LEU A 41 -2.64 16.01 -9.15
N PRO A 42 -2.31 15.21 -10.18
CA PRO A 42 -0.93 14.78 -10.39
C PRO A 42 0.00 15.96 -10.65
N LEU A 43 1.23 15.88 -10.13
CA LEU A 43 2.30 16.85 -10.37
C LEU A 43 3.14 16.51 -11.62
N ASN A 44 2.82 15.39 -12.28
CA ASN A 44 3.42 14.97 -13.54
C ASN A 44 2.41 15.13 -14.68
N ALA A 45 2.80 15.87 -15.73
CA ALA A 45 1.96 16.14 -16.90
C ALA A 45 1.58 14.88 -17.72
N ALA A 46 2.25 13.74 -17.49
CA ALA A 46 1.87 12.46 -18.10
C ALA A 46 0.55 11.89 -17.53
N PHE A 47 0.12 12.36 -16.35
CA PHE A 47 -1.06 11.87 -15.66
C PHE A 47 -2.19 12.90 -15.68
N LEU A 48 -3.42 12.41 -15.80
CA LEU A 48 -4.64 13.20 -15.80
C LEU A 48 -5.27 13.24 -14.40
N PRO A 49 -5.79 14.40 -13.97
CA PRO A 49 -6.63 14.49 -12.79
C PRO A 49 -7.87 13.60 -12.85
N TYR A 50 -8.33 13.14 -11.69
CA TYR A 50 -9.60 12.43 -11.55
C TYR A 50 -10.14 12.52 -10.12
N THR A 51 -11.45 12.33 -9.98
CA THR A 51 -12.17 12.37 -8.68
C THR A 51 -12.74 11.01 -8.33
N VAL A 52 -12.50 10.57 -7.10
CA VAL A 52 -13.05 9.35 -6.52
C VAL A 52 -14.14 9.72 -5.52
N LYS A 53 -15.32 9.13 -5.69
CA LYS A 53 -16.42 9.19 -4.72
C LYS A 53 -16.29 8.00 -3.79
N LEU A 54 -16.18 8.26 -2.50
CA LEU A 54 -16.30 7.27 -1.43
C LEU A 54 -17.65 7.39 -0.74
N ALA A 55 -18.28 6.24 -0.46
CA ALA A 55 -19.46 6.16 0.41
C ALA A 55 -19.45 4.81 1.16
N ALA A 56 -19.68 4.83 2.48
CA ALA A 56 -19.54 3.67 3.35
C ALA A 56 -18.14 3.02 3.25
N ALA A 57 -17.09 3.84 3.23
CA ALA A 57 -15.70 3.41 3.04
C ALA A 57 -15.43 2.58 1.77
N GLU A 58 -16.34 2.61 0.78
CA GLU A 58 -16.18 1.92 -0.50
C GLU A 58 -16.05 2.91 -1.66
N VAL A 59 -15.25 2.52 -2.66
CA VAL A 59 -15.09 3.27 -3.90
C VAL A 59 -16.34 3.13 -4.76
N ARG A 60 -16.97 4.26 -5.10
CA ARG A 60 -18.20 4.32 -5.92
C ARG A 60 -17.97 4.89 -7.31
N SER A 61 -16.81 5.48 -7.58
CA SER A 61 -16.45 6.00 -8.92
C SER A 61 -14.97 5.80 -9.20
N ASN A 62 -14.64 5.55 -10.48
CA ASN A 62 -13.30 5.17 -10.94
C ASN A 62 -12.70 3.99 -10.14
N PRO A 63 -13.44 2.88 -9.92
CA PRO A 63 -12.95 1.72 -9.15
C PRO A 63 -11.72 1.05 -9.78
N GLU A 64 -11.46 1.30 -11.06
CA GLU A 64 -10.26 0.86 -11.76
C GLU A 64 -9.00 1.68 -11.43
N LEU A 65 -9.16 2.85 -10.80
CA LEU A 65 -8.07 3.77 -10.42
C LEU A 65 -7.95 3.99 -8.91
N ALA A 66 -8.81 3.34 -8.12
CA ALA A 66 -8.87 3.55 -6.69
C ALA A 66 -9.34 2.29 -5.96
N LYS A 67 -8.66 1.95 -4.86
CA LYS A 67 -9.03 0.83 -3.99
C LYS A 67 -8.90 1.23 -2.53
N VAL A 68 -9.88 0.85 -1.72
CA VAL A 68 -9.81 1.00 -0.26
C VAL A 68 -9.40 -0.33 0.35
N TYR A 69 -8.47 -0.28 1.29
CA TYR A 69 -8.01 -1.41 2.10
C TYR A 69 -8.42 -1.18 3.55
N SER A 70 -9.04 -2.19 4.16
CA SER A 70 -9.38 -2.17 5.59
C SER A 70 -8.16 -2.61 6.38
N LEU A 71 -7.52 -1.68 7.11
CA LEU A 71 -6.32 -1.95 7.90
C LEU A 71 -6.68 -2.37 9.33
N SER A 72 -7.68 -1.73 9.93
CA SER A 72 -8.26 -2.09 11.23
C SER A 72 -9.70 -1.58 11.30
N PRO A 73 -10.48 -1.93 12.34
CA PRO A 73 -11.85 -1.43 12.49
C PRO A 73 -11.98 0.11 12.46
N SER A 74 -10.92 0.82 12.85
CA SER A 74 -10.86 2.29 12.89
C SER A 74 -9.97 2.92 11.81
N CYS A 75 -9.33 2.12 10.95
CA CYS A 75 -8.30 2.59 10.03
C CYS A 75 -8.45 1.96 8.64
N ALA A 76 -8.42 2.79 7.60
CA ALA A 76 -8.46 2.37 6.22
C ALA A 76 -7.40 3.12 5.39
N LEU A 77 -7.02 2.54 4.26
CA LEU A 77 -6.12 3.14 3.28
C LEU A 77 -6.84 3.24 1.94
N LEU A 78 -6.98 4.45 1.41
CA LEU A 78 -7.31 4.66 0.00
C LEU A 78 -6.02 4.72 -0.80
N ARG A 79 -5.88 3.80 -1.76
CA ARG A 79 -4.82 3.81 -2.76
C ARG A 79 -5.35 4.36 -4.09
N LEU A 80 -4.57 5.25 -4.70
CA LEU A 80 -4.88 5.94 -5.95
C LEU A 80 -3.82 5.58 -7.01
N SER A 81 -4.28 5.07 -8.15
CA SER A 81 -3.43 4.67 -9.27
C SER A 81 -3.39 5.73 -10.38
N PRO A 82 -2.25 5.88 -11.09
CA PRO A 82 -2.11 6.93 -12.08
C PRO A 82 -3.09 6.74 -13.25
N ARG A 83 -3.77 7.82 -13.61
CA ARG A 83 -4.57 7.88 -14.83
C ARG A 83 -3.72 8.45 -15.96
N TYR A 84 -3.25 7.62 -16.86
CA TYR A 84 -2.45 8.09 -17.98
C TYR A 84 -3.29 8.90 -18.97
N ALA A 85 -2.70 9.98 -19.51
CA ALA A 85 -3.23 10.58 -20.71
C ALA A 85 -3.14 9.55 -21.85
N TYR A 86 -4.23 9.30 -22.58
CA TYR A 86 -4.19 8.47 -23.78
C TYR A 86 -3.35 9.17 -24.85
N VAL A 87 -2.04 8.92 -24.82
CA VAL A 87 -1.13 9.18 -25.92
C VAL A 87 -0.77 7.81 -26.47
N TYR A 88 -1.04 7.56 -27.75
CA TYR A 88 -0.56 6.36 -28.43
C TYR A 88 0.98 6.37 -28.35
N SER A 89 1.53 5.68 -27.36
CA SER A 89 2.97 5.51 -27.17
C SER A 89 3.24 4.01 -27.13
N PRO A 90 4.07 3.46 -28.05
CA PRO A 90 4.41 2.04 -28.07
C PRO A 90 5.32 1.63 -26.90
N SER A 91 5.58 2.51 -25.94
CA SER A 91 6.43 2.26 -24.78
C SER A 91 5.54 2.08 -23.56
N GLN A 92 5.40 0.84 -23.08
CA GLN A 92 4.89 0.60 -21.74
C GLN A 92 5.80 1.34 -20.76
N VAL A 93 5.26 2.38 -20.11
CA VAL A 93 5.92 2.96 -18.94
C VAL A 93 5.87 1.88 -17.87
N SER A 94 7.01 1.26 -17.59
CA SER A 94 7.15 0.33 -16.47
C SER A 94 6.63 1.02 -15.21
N ALA A 95 5.71 0.37 -14.50
CA ALA A 95 5.19 0.86 -13.23
C ALA A 95 6.36 1.36 -12.36
N ALA A 96 6.23 2.59 -11.84
CA ALA A 96 7.24 3.19 -10.98
C ALA A 96 7.63 2.21 -9.86
N LYS A 97 8.93 2.15 -9.54
CA LYS A 97 9.50 1.26 -8.51
C LYS A 97 8.66 1.31 -7.24
N ARG A 98 7.95 0.22 -6.95
CA ARG A 98 7.01 0.06 -5.82
C ARG A 98 7.67 -0.15 -4.46
N ALA A 99 8.99 0.02 -4.33
CA ALA A 99 9.73 -0.41 -3.15
C ALA A 99 10.54 0.75 -2.54
N ASP A 100 9.88 1.52 -1.67
CA ASP A 100 10.53 2.52 -0.81
C ASP A 100 11.14 1.92 0.48
N SER A 101 10.97 0.61 0.72
CA SER A 101 11.50 -0.07 1.91
C SER A 101 12.06 -1.47 1.58
N PRO A 102 13.08 -1.95 2.34
CA PRO A 102 13.62 -3.30 2.17
C PRO A 102 12.58 -4.40 2.43
N VAL A 103 11.57 -4.12 3.26
CA VAL A 103 10.47 -5.05 3.53
C VAL A 103 9.51 -5.17 2.34
N ALA A 104 9.15 -4.04 1.72
CA ALA A 104 8.35 -4.07 0.50
C ALA A 104 9.11 -4.74 -0.66
N ALA A 105 10.41 -4.46 -0.79
CA ALA A 105 11.26 -5.11 -1.79
C ALA A 105 11.34 -6.64 -1.59
N PHE A 106 11.48 -7.08 -0.34
CA PHE A 106 11.45 -8.50 0.02
C PHE A 106 10.12 -9.17 -0.38
N PHE A 107 8.99 -8.57 -0.02
CA PHE A 107 7.66 -9.08 -0.37
C PHE A 107 7.51 -9.27 -1.89
N PHE A 108 7.82 -8.23 -2.68
CA PHE A 108 7.67 -8.32 -4.14
C PHE A 108 8.64 -9.33 -4.76
N ALA A 109 9.87 -9.45 -4.25
CA ALA A 109 10.81 -10.49 -4.71
C ALA A 109 10.26 -11.91 -4.47
N VAL A 110 9.60 -12.16 -3.33
CA VAL A 110 8.95 -13.46 -3.09
C VAL A 110 7.75 -13.66 -4.02
N LYS A 111 6.91 -12.62 -4.22
CA LYS A 111 5.76 -12.71 -5.14
C LYS A 111 6.16 -12.95 -6.59
N ASP A 112 7.30 -12.42 -7.02
CA ASP A 112 7.85 -12.61 -8.36
C ASP A 112 8.59 -13.96 -8.50
N GLY A 113 8.74 -14.74 -7.42
CA GLY A 113 9.47 -16.01 -7.42
C GLY A 113 11.00 -15.85 -7.47
N ASP A 114 11.52 -14.63 -7.28
CA ASP A 114 12.96 -14.35 -7.23
C ASP A 114 13.50 -14.50 -5.79
N PHE A 115 13.61 -15.75 -5.35
CA PHE A 115 14.10 -16.08 -4.01
C PHE A 115 15.57 -15.71 -3.81
N VAL A 116 16.35 -15.64 -4.89
CA VAL A 116 17.75 -15.19 -4.83
C VAL A 116 17.83 -13.73 -4.41
N SER A 117 16.98 -12.87 -4.99
CA SER A 117 16.88 -11.48 -4.57
C SER A 117 16.21 -11.34 -3.20
N ALA A 118 15.14 -12.09 -2.93
CA ALA A 118 14.46 -12.05 -1.63
C ALA A 118 15.42 -12.33 -0.46
N ARG A 119 16.27 -13.35 -0.59
CA ARG A 119 17.24 -13.74 0.45
C ARG A 119 18.28 -12.66 0.76
N ARG A 120 18.50 -11.67 -0.13
CA ARG A 120 19.40 -10.53 0.13
C ARG A 120 18.85 -9.57 1.19
N TYR A 121 17.55 -9.60 1.44
CA TYR A 121 16.88 -8.76 2.43
C TYR A 121 16.77 -9.43 3.80
N LEU A 122 17.16 -10.70 3.94
CA LEU A 122 17.08 -11.45 5.20
C LEU A 122 18.46 -11.53 5.89
N THR A 123 18.45 -11.64 7.22
CA THR A 123 19.64 -12.06 7.95
C THR A 123 20.03 -13.49 7.58
N LYS A 124 21.30 -13.86 7.78
CA LYS A 124 21.77 -15.21 7.44
C LYS A 124 21.03 -16.28 8.24
N GLU A 125 20.73 -15.96 9.50
CA GLU A 125 20.01 -16.83 10.42
C GLU A 125 18.59 -17.08 9.92
N LEU A 126 17.84 -16.03 9.56
CA LEU A 126 16.48 -16.16 9.05
C LEU A 126 16.44 -16.82 7.67
N SER A 127 17.37 -16.47 6.79
CA SER A 127 17.51 -17.10 5.46
C SER A 127 17.79 -18.60 5.57
N ALA A 128 18.59 -19.04 6.54
CA ALA A 128 18.86 -20.46 6.76
C ALA A 128 17.68 -21.21 7.40
N ALA A 129 16.79 -20.51 8.09
CA ALA A 129 15.66 -21.10 8.81
C ALA A 129 14.42 -21.34 7.93
N ALA A 130 14.31 -20.67 6.77
CA ALA A 130 13.19 -20.80 5.84
C ALA A 130 13.65 -21.22 4.44
N ASP A 131 13.03 -22.27 3.89
CA ASP A 131 13.17 -22.65 2.49
C ASP A 131 12.26 -21.79 1.59
N ASP A 132 12.43 -21.94 0.28
CA ASP A 132 11.73 -21.11 -0.70
C ASP A 132 10.22 -21.43 -0.69
N GLU A 133 9.85 -22.69 -0.45
CA GLU A 133 8.48 -23.14 -0.26
C GLU A 133 7.80 -22.49 0.95
N ALA A 134 8.48 -22.44 2.10
CA ALA A 134 7.95 -21.78 3.30
C ALA A 134 7.78 -20.27 3.09
N LEU A 135 8.73 -19.61 2.40
CA LEU A 135 8.62 -18.20 2.06
C LEU A 135 7.43 -17.93 1.13
N SER A 136 7.25 -18.77 0.11
CA SER A 136 6.11 -18.66 -0.80
C SER A 136 4.79 -18.89 -0.07
N ALA A 137 4.73 -19.91 0.80
CA ALA A 137 3.53 -20.23 1.57
C ALA A 137 3.16 -19.13 2.58
N PHE A 138 4.15 -18.48 3.20
CA PHE A 138 3.91 -17.38 4.14
C PHE A 138 3.19 -16.19 3.48
N PHE A 139 3.55 -15.86 2.24
CA PHE A 139 2.94 -14.77 1.49
C PHE A 139 1.79 -15.22 0.57
N ASP A 140 1.36 -16.47 0.68
CA ASP A 140 0.23 -16.97 -0.08
C ASP A 140 -1.06 -16.26 0.37
N GLY A 141 -1.95 -16.00 -0.58
CA GLY A 141 -3.17 -15.22 -0.35
C GLY A 141 -2.98 -13.70 -0.19
N TYR A 142 -1.75 -13.21 0.01
CA TYR A 142 -1.46 -11.77 0.02
C TYR A 142 -1.07 -11.26 -1.37
N SER A 143 -1.58 -10.08 -1.70
CA SER A 143 -1.38 -9.41 -2.99
C SER A 143 -0.59 -8.12 -2.88
N GLU A 144 -0.69 -7.44 -1.73
CA GLU A 144 -0.11 -6.11 -1.52
C GLU A 144 0.45 -5.97 -0.10
N ILE A 145 1.43 -5.07 0.03
CA ILE A 145 2.08 -4.71 1.30
C ILE A 145 2.13 -3.19 1.46
N PHE A 146 1.86 -2.70 2.66
CA PHE A 146 1.91 -1.27 2.99
C PHE A 146 2.63 -1.05 4.30
N PRO A 147 3.47 0.00 4.42
CA PRO A 147 3.96 0.42 5.73
C PRO A 147 2.76 0.85 6.58
N ASP A 148 2.78 0.44 7.85
CA ASP A 148 1.78 0.85 8.82
C ASP A 148 1.86 2.38 9.03
N PRO A 149 0.81 3.14 8.68
CA PRO A 149 0.87 4.59 8.75
C PRO A 149 0.85 5.12 10.19
N GLU A 150 0.45 4.29 11.17
CA GLU A 150 0.45 4.63 12.59
C GLU A 150 1.71 4.15 13.31
N ALA A 151 2.60 3.43 12.62
CA ALA A 151 3.86 3.03 13.19
C ALA A 151 4.80 4.25 13.29
N PRO A 152 5.62 4.35 14.36
CA PRO A 152 6.67 5.37 14.43
C PRO A 152 7.60 5.24 13.21
N GLU A 153 8.31 6.29 12.80
CA GLU A 153 9.13 6.34 11.56
C GLU A 153 10.18 5.20 11.40
N ASN A 154 10.51 4.48 12.47
CA ASN A 154 11.39 3.30 12.49
C ASN A 154 10.67 1.99 12.85
N GLY A 155 9.35 2.04 12.94
CA GLY A 155 8.49 0.92 13.29
C GLY A 155 8.35 0.03 12.08
N GLY A 156 9.03 -1.12 12.10
CA GLY A 156 8.93 -2.13 11.05
C GLY A 156 7.58 -2.84 10.99
N ALA A 157 6.47 -2.17 11.29
CA ALA A 157 5.14 -2.74 11.13
C ALA A 157 4.62 -2.49 9.72
N PHE A 158 4.01 -3.52 9.13
CA PHE A 158 3.46 -3.51 7.79
C PHE A 158 2.12 -4.22 7.78
N TYR A 159 1.24 -3.79 6.89
CA TYR A 159 0.00 -4.46 6.57
C TYR A 159 0.18 -5.29 5.30
N LEU A 160 -0.15 -6.57 5.35
CA LEU A 160 -0.26 -7.44 4.19
C LEU A 160 -1.75 -7.60 3.87
N SER A 161 -2.15 -7.33 2.63
CA SER A 161 -3.56 -7.39 2.23
C SER A 161 -3.82 -8.40 1.12
N GLY A 162 -4.94 -9.10 1.23
CA GLY A 162 -5.46 -10.00 0.21
C GLY A 162 -6.16 -9.26 -0.93
N GLU A 163 -6.60 -10.00 -1.94
CA GLU A 163 -7.37 -9.43 -3.04
C GLU A 163 -8.72 -8.85 -2.58
N ASP A 164 -9.28 -9.41 -1.50
CA ASP A 164 -10.51 -8.98 -0.84
C ASP A 164 -10.40 -7.60 -0.16
N GLY A 165 -9.18 -7.05 -0.05
CA GLY A 165 -8.92 -5.74 0.55
C GLY A 165 -8.83 -5.75 2.08
N ASN A 166 -8.95 -6.91 2.72
CA ASN A 166 -8.67 -7.05 4.15
C ASN A 166 -7.17 -7.20 4.37
N ALA A 167 -6.66 -6.54 5.41
CA ALA A 167 -5.24 -6.58 5.73
C ALA A 167 -4.98 -7.15 7.13
N SER A 168 -3.89 -7.92 7.22
CA SER A 168 -3.32 -8.43 8.46
C SER A 168 -2.06 -7.64 8.80
N ARG A 169 -1.86 -7.34 10.09
CA ARG A 169 -0.73 -6.51 10.55
C ARG A 169 0.42 -7.41 10.99
N PHE A 170 1.63 -7.07 10.54
CA PHE A 170 2.86 -7.79 10.84
C PHE A 170 3.93 -6.84 11.34
N ARG A 171 4.87 -7.36 12.12
CA ARG A 171 6.10 -6.68 12.51
C ARG A 171 7.29 -7.39 11.89
N PHE A 172 8.03 -6.66 11.07
CA PHE A 172 9.33 -7.01 10.52
C PHE A 172 10.40 -6.34 11.36
N LYS A 173 11.10 -7.14 12.17
CA LYS A 173 12.24 -6.66 12.94
C LYS A 173 13.45 -6.56 12.02
N LEU A 174 14.09 -5.40 11.99
CA LEU A 174 15.31 -5.20 11.20
C LEU A 174 16.55 -5.25 12.10
N ARG A 175 17.60 -5.92 11.63
CA ARG A 175 18.94 -5.96 12.24
C ARG A 175 19.95 -5.58 11.17
N ALA A 176 20.66 -4.46 11.37
CA ALA A 176 21.60 -3.91 10.38
C ALA A 176 20.97 -3.71 8.97
N GLY A 177 19.69 -3.31 8.91
CA GLY A 177 18.96 -3.06 7.66
C GLY A 177 18.39 -4.31 6.98
N LEU A 178 18.60 -5.50 7.54
CA LEU A 178 18.08 -6.78 7.05
C LEU A 178 16.93 -7.27 7.94
N ILE A 179 15.96 -7.96 7.36
CA ILE A 179 14.86 -8.60 8.08
C ILE A 179 15.41 -9.76 8.88
N ASP A 180 15.16 -9.70 10.18
CA ASP A 180 15.68 -10.62 11.18
C ASP A 180 14.60 -11.51 11.77
N ASP A 181 13.38 -10.99 11.87
CA ASP A 181 12.24 -11.69 12.43
C ASP A 181 10.94 -11.10 11.86
N VAL A 182 9.91 -11.93 11.75
CA VAL A 182 8.57 -11.56 11.28
C VAL A 182 7.55 -12.11 12.27
N THR A 183 6.73 -11.23 12.86
CA THR A 183 5.71 -11.60 13.83
C THR A 183 4.36 -11.01 13.44
N GLU A 184 3.31 -11.82 13.39
CA GLU A 184 1.95 -11.31 13.23
C GLU A 184 1.52 -10.54 14.50
N LEU A 185 1.05 -9.31 14.29
CA LEU A 185 0.45 -8.48 15.32
C LEU A 185 -1.06 -8.60 15.12
N GLY A 186 -1.71 -9.52 15.84
CA GLY A 186 -3.13 -9.81 15.64
C GLY A 186 -4.02 -8.56 15.54
N SER A 187 -5.14 -8.69 14.81
CA SER A 187 -6.12 -7.62 14.60
C SER A 187 -6.61 -7.08 15.94
N LYS A 188 -6.31 -5.80 16.24
CA LYS A 188 -6.93 -5.09 17.35
C LYS A 188 -8.33 -4.65 16.98
#